data_AF-I2AGU5-F1
#
_entry.id   AF-I2AGU5-F1
#
_cell.length_a   1.000
_cell.length_b   1.000
_cell.length_c   1.000
_cell.angle_alpha   90.00
_cell.angle_beta   90.00
_cell.angle_gamma   90.00
#
_symmetry.space_group_name_H-M   'P 1'
#
loop_
_entity.id
_entity.type
_entity.pdbx_description
1 polymer ?
#
loop_
_entity_poly.entity_id
_entity_poly.type
_entity_poly.pdbx_seq_one_letter_code
_entity_poly.pdbx_strand_id
1 'polypeptide(L)'
;MPPGPDGGHDAAAPAARPYARIWIQQADPIRKGFAVASTEVEHFTGVDSVEVPSAAWGWSRINHRTWHIVGLCIFGLLLAMLRGNHVGHIEDWFLIGFAALVLVVLIRDLWGRRRGWIR
;
A
#
# COMPACT_ATOMS: atom_id res chain seq x y z
N MET A 1 -35.90 -8.17 66.48
CA MET A 1 -36.56 -8.41 65.18
C MET A 1 -37.02 -7.06 64.65
N PRO A 2 -36.50 -6.56 63.52
CA PRO A 2 -36.94 -5.29 62.91
C PRO A 2 -38.13 -5.50 61.96
N PRO A 3 -39.06 -4.55 61.81
CA PRO A 3 -39.90 -4.44 60.62
C PRO A 3 -39.14 -3.70 59.51
N GLY A 4 -39.08 -4.28 58.31
CA GLY A 4 -38.45 -3.70 57.13
C GLY A 4 -39.35 -2.66 56.44
N PRO A 5 -38.78 -1.66 55.72
CA PRO A 5 -39.56 -0.68 54.99
C PRO A 5 -39.92 -1.17 53.57
N ASP A 6 -41.21 -1.12 53.29
CA ASP A 6 -41.88 -1.28 52.00
C ASP A 6 -41.68 -0.05 51.09
N GLY A 7 -41.65 -0.32 49.78
CA GLY A 7 -41.18 0.61 48.78
C GLY A 7 -42.20 1.65 48.30
N GLY A 8 -41.63 2.78 47.87
CA GLY A 8 -41.91 3.42 46.58
C GLY A 8 -43.22 4.18 46.42
N HIS A 9 -43.13 5.52 46.37
CA HIS A 9 -44.04 6.36 45.57
C HIS A 9 -43.30 7.60 45.03
N ASP A 10 -43.59 7.89 43.78
CA ASP A 10 -42.97 8.84 42.86
C ASP A 10 -43.30 10.32 43.18
N ALA A 11 -42.38 11.25 42.91
CA ALA A 11 -42.75 12.65 42.66
C ALA A 11 -41.67 13.40 41.85
N ALA A 12 -42.12 13.97 40.73
CA ALA A 12 -41.36 14.68 39.71
C ALA A 12 -40.70 15.99 40.19
N ALA A 13 -39.54 16.33 39.60
CA ALA A 13 -38.92 17.66 39.69
C ALA A 13 -38.88 18.33 38.30
N PRO A 14 -39.47 19.53 38.12
CA PRO A 14 -39.53 20.23 36.84
C PRO A 14 -38.44 21.30 36.62
N ALA A 15 -38.07 21.45 35.34
CA ALA A 15 -37.77 22.68 34.58
C ALA A 15 -36.57 23.61 34.93
N ALA A 16 -35.81 23.87 33.87
CA ALA A 16 -34.68 24.78 33.68
C ALA A 16 -34.91 26.27 34.01
N ARG A 17 -33.81 27.02 34.26
CA ARG A 17 -33.60 28.41 33.80
C ARG A 17 -32.12 28.79 33.55
N PRO A 18 -31.85 29.82 32.69
CA PRO A 18 -30.61 30.01 31.93
C PRO A 18 -29.81 31.26 32.35
N TYR A 19 -28.48 31.24 32.23
CA TYR A 19 -27.67 32.46 32.02
C TYR A 19 -26.28 32.13 31.45
N ALA A 20 -26.07 32.56 30.22
CA ALA A 20 -24.75 32.69 29.62
C ALA A 20 -24.05 33.95 30.17
N ARG A 21 -22.75 33.85 30.49
CA ARG A 21 -21.87 35.03 30.60
C ARG A 21 -20.47 34.67 30.10
N ILE A 22 -20.19 35.19 28.92
CA ILE A 22 -18.92 35.20 28.18
C ILE A 22 -17.95 36.17 28.88
N TRP A 23 -16.68 35.76 29.04
CA TRP A 23 -15.49 36.60 28.83
C TRP A 23 -14.28 35.72 28.43
N ILE A 24 -13.40 36.30 27.62
CA ILE A 24 -12.36 35.73 26.77
C ILE A 24 -10.96 36.07 27.34
N GLN A 25 -9.95 35.21 27.07
CA GLN A 25 -8.47 35.34 27.21
C GLN A 25 -7.90 35.44 28.66
N GLN A 26 -6.83 34.73 29.07
CA GLN A 26 -5.52 34.63 28.42
C GLN A 26 -4.57 33.58 29.07
N ALA A 27 -3.80 32.85 28.22
CA ALA A 27 -2.53 32.09 28.42
C ALA A 27 -2.53 30.87 29.39
N ASP A 28 -2.06 29.66 29.05
CA ASP A 28 -0.83 29.31 28.31
C ASP A 28 -1.03 28.25 27.18
N PRO A 29 -0.44 28.45 25.98
CA PRO A 29 -0.46 27.50 24.86
C PRO A 29 0.75 26.54 24.81
N ILE A 30 1.38 26.23 25.95
CA ILE A 30 2.61 25.42 25.97
C ILE A 30 2.37 24.25 26.93
N ARG A 31 2.59 23.01 26.49
CA ARG A 31 2.51 21.72 27.25
C ARG A 31 1.22 20.89 27.18
N LYS A 32 0.59 20.81 26.01
CA LYS A 32 -0.11 19.55 25.60
C LYS A 32 0.28 19.13 24.17
N GLY A 33 1.56 19.29 23.85
CA GLY A 33 2.19 18.77 22.65
C GLY A 33 3.12 17.61 22.98
N PHE A 34 2.57 16.51 23.48
CA PHE A 34 3.14 15.16 23.32
C PHE A 34 1.98 14.18 23.16
N ALA A 35 1.05 14.49 22.26
CA ALA A 35 0.51 13.42 21.45
C ALA A 35 1.70 12.96 20.62
N VAL A 36 2.31 11.83 21.02
CA VAL A 36 3.13 11.02 20.12
C VAL A 36 2.28 10.88 18.86
N ALA A 37 2.65 11.61 17.81
CA ALA A 37 2.07 11.38 16.50
C ALA A 37 2.25 9.87 16.25
N SER A 38 1.15 9.19 15.96
CA SER A 38 1.13 7.77 15.61
C SER A 38 2.17 7.52 14.51
N THR A 39 3.40 7.18 14.86
CA THR A 39 4.45 6.77 13.91
C THR A 39 4.45 5.26 13.72
N GLU A 40 3.45 4.55 14.21
CA GLU A 40 3.11 3.24 13.70
C GLU A 40 2.27 3.43 12.44
N VAL A 41 2.94 3.86 11.35
CA VAL A 41 2.47 3.43 10.04
C VAL A 41 2.95 1.99 9.95
N GLU A 42 2.06 1.03 10.18
CA GLU A 42 2.30 -0.36 9.80
C GLU A 42 2.52 -0.39 8.28
N HIS A 43 3.78 -0.25 7.88
CA HIS A 43 4.19 -0.43 6.51
C HIS A 43 4.13 -1.94 6.22
N PHE A 44 2.96 -2.42 5.84
CA PHE A 44 2.79 -3.75 5.22
C PHE A 44 3.36 -3.76 3.79
N THR A 45 4.59 -3.26 3.63
CA THR A 45 5.37 -3.32 2.40
C THR A 45 6.42 -4.43 2.41
N GLY A 46 6.41 -5.32 3.41
CA GLY A 46 7.18 -6.59 3.42
C GLY A 46 8.69 -6.47 3.19
N VAL A 47 9.18 -5.24 3.16
CA VAL A 47 10.58 -4.78 3.16
C VAL A 47 10.54 -3.58 4.08
N ASP A 48 11.31 -3.65 5.16
CA ASP A 48 11.38 -2.62 6.17
C ASP A 48 12.24 -1.45 5.66
N SER A 49 11.68 -0.24 5.72
CA SER A 49 12.39 1.00 5.40
C SER A 49 13.57 1.30 6.33
N VAL A 50 13.63 0.66 7.50
CA VAL A 50 14.79 0.72 8.41
C VAL A 50 16.01 0.03 7.80
N GLU A 51 15.81 -1.07 7.06
CA GLU A 51 16.90 -1.85 6.45
C GLU A 51 17.30 -1.26 5.10
N VAL A 52 16.33 -0.80 4.30
CA VAL A 52 16.56 -0.19 2.99
C VAL A 52 15.83 1.16 2.89
N PRO A 53 16.52 2.31 3.11
CA PRO A 53 15.90 3.63 3.11
C PRO A 53 15.20 3.99 1.78
N SER A 54 15.67 3.43 0.66
CA SER A 54 15.05 3.63 -0.66
C SER A 54 13.69 2.95 -0.80
N ALA A 55 13.30 2.07 0.14
CA ALA A 55 11.98 1.47 0.16
C ALA A 55 10.88 2.51 0.35
N ALA A 56 11.18 3.61 1.05
CA ALA A 56 10.27 4.76 1.19
C ALA A 56 9.96 5.46 -0.16
N TRP A 57 10.86 5.36 -1.14
CA TRP A 57 10.66 5.92 -2.48
C TRP A 57 9.90 4.99 -3.44
N GLY A 58 9.49 3.80 -2.97
CA GLY A 58 8.60 2.89 -3.68
C GLY A 58 9.25 1.94 -4.69
N TRP A 59 10.55 2.08 -4.97
CA TRP A 59 11.27 1.24 -5.94
C TRP A 59 11.76 -0.09 -5.38
N SER A 60 11.89 -0.24 -4.05
CA SER A 60 12.47 -1.45 -3.46
C SER A 60 11.57 -2.68 -3.53
N ARG A 61 10.25 -2.49 -3.69
CA ARG A 61 9.30 -3.61 -3.83
C ARG A 61 8.92 -3.79 -5.29
N ILE A 62 9.73 -4.57 -6.01
CA ILE A 62 9.40 -4.96 -7.38
C ILE A 62 8.63 -6.27 -7.36
N ASN A 63 7.38 -6.23 -7.82
CA ASN A 63 6.53 -7.42 -7.84
C ASN A 63 6.89 -8.28 -9.05
N HIS A 64 6.73 -9.61 -8.93
CA HIS A 64 6.92 -10.54 -10.06
C HIS A 64 6.02 -10.15 -11.24
N ARG A 65 4.80 -9.67 -10.98
CA ARG A 65 3.88 -9.20 -12.03
C ARG A 65 4.48 -8.07 -12.88
N THR A 66 5.20 -7.15 -12.26
CA THR A 66 5.89 -6.06 -12.95
C THR A 66 6.94 -6.62 -13.91
N TRP A 67 7.71 -7.62 -13.49
CA TRP A 67 8.69 -8.29 -14.37
C TRP A 67 8.06 -8.95 -15.59
N HIS A 68 6.85 -9.51 -15.48
CA HIS A 68 6.16 -10.07 -16.64
C HIS A 68 5.70 -8.99 -17.61
N ILE A 69 5.18 -7.88 -17.08
CA ILE A 69 4.73 -6.76 -17.91
C ILE A 69 5.93 -6.18 -18.65
N VAL A 70 7.04 -5.93 -17.94
CA VAL A 70 8.29 -5.46 -18.55
C VAL A 70 8.80 -6.43 -19.60
N GLY A 71 8.81 -7.75 -19.29
CA GLY A 71 9.21 -8.77 -20.24
C GLY A 71 8.34 -8.83 -21.49
N LEU A 72 7.01 -8.71 -21.33
CA LEU A 72 6.07 -8.66 -22.45
C LEU A 72 6.21 -7.38 -23.27
N CYS A 73 6.48 -6.25 -22.62
CA CYS A 73 6.79 -4.99 -23.30
C CYS A 73 8.08 -5.11 -24.13
N ILE A 74 9.15 -5.70 -23.58
CA ILE A 74 10.40 -5.93 -24.31
C ILE A 74 10.15 -6.87 -25.49
N PHE A 75 9.41 -7.96 -25.29
CA PHE A 75 9.04 -8.87 -26.37
C PHE A 75 8.29 -8.15 -27.49
N GLY A 76 7.27 -7.36 -27.16
CA GLY A 76 6.52 -6.56 -28.13
C GLY A 76 7.38 -5.51 -28.84
N LEU A 77 8.30 -4.87 -28.13
CA LEU A 77 9.22 -3.88 -28.68
C LEU A 77 10.20 -4.51 -29.67
N LEU A 78 10.79 -5.67 -29.32
CA LEU A 78 11.65 -6.42 -30.24
C LEU A 78 10.90 -6.80 -31.52
N LEU A 79 9.65 -7.23 -31.39
CA LEU A 79 8.81 -7.54 -32.55
C LEU A 79 8.48 -6.31 -33.40
N ALA A 80 8.25 -5.16 -32.77
CA ALA A 80 8.01 -3.90 -33.48
C ALA A 80 9.23 -3.47 -34.29
N MET A 81 10.45 -3.74 -33.79
CA MET A 81 11.70 -3.41 -34.46
C MET A 81 12.00 -4.27 -35.71
N LEU A 82 11.23 -5.34 -35.99
CA LEU A 82 11.31 -6.03 -37.28
C LEU A 82 10.76 -5.16 -38.44
N ARG A 83 9.98 -4.12 -38.13
CA ARG A 83 9.35 -3.28 -39.15
C ARG A 83 10.26 -2.09 -39.47
N GLY A 84 11.20 -2.32 -40.41
CA GLY A 84 12.17 -1.33 -40.87
C GLY A 84 12.81 -1.70 -42.21
N ASN A 85 13.76 -0.89 -42.69
CA ASN A 85 14.50 -1.12 -43.94
C ASN A 85 15.67 -2.11 -43.74
N HIS A 86 15.35 -3.37 -43.51
CA HIS A 86 16.35 -4.40 -43.19
C HIS A 86 16.85 -5.07 -44.48
N VAL A 87 17.90 -4.50 -45.10
CA VAL A 87 18.51 -5.03 -46.33
C VAL A 87 19.60 -6.03 -45.94
N GLY A 88 19.20 -7.27 -45.69
CA GLY A 88 20.13 -8.36 -45.34
C GLY A 88 19.61 -9.35 -44.29
N HIS A 89 18.47 -9.06 -43.65
CA HIS A 89 17.74 -9.93 -42.71
C HIS A 89 18.51 -10.48 -41.50
N ILE A 90 19.81 -10.21 -41.37
CA ILE A 90 20.60 -10.69 -40.23
C ILE A 90 20.09 -10.11 -38.92
N GLU A 91 19.67 -8.84 -38.94
CA GLU A 91 19.10 -8.16 -37.78
C GLU A 91 17.73 -8.76 -37.39
N ASP A 92 16.92 -9.17 -38.36
CA ASP A 92 15.66 -9.88 -38.11
C ASP A 92 15.89 -11.20 -37.37
N TRP A 93 16.92 -11.96 -37.75
CA TRP A 93 17.28 -13.20 -37.06
C TRP A 93 17.68 -12.98 -35.61
N PHE A 94 18.44 -11.92 -35.33
CA PHE A 94 18.78 -11.55 -33.95
C PHE A 94 17.55 -11.09 -33.17
N LEU A 95 16.70 -10.24 -33.75
CA LEU A 95 15.47 -9.78 -33.10
C LEU A 95 14.52 -10.94 -32.78
N ILE A 96 14.31 -11.86 -33.73
CA ILE A 96 13.50 -13.06 -33.52
C ILE A 96 14.14 -13.97 -32.47
N GLY A 97 15.46 -14.16 -32.53
CA GLY A 97 16.19 -14.98 -31.56
C GLY A 97 16.05 -14.45 -30.13
N PHE A 98 16.25 -13.15 -29.92
CA PHE A 98 16.09 -12.53 -28.60
C PHE A 98 14.63 -12.48 -28.16
N ALA A 99 13.68 -12.22 -29.07
CA ALA A 99 12.25 -12.28 -28.76
C ALA A 99 11.84 -13.70 -28.30
N ALA A 100 12.30 -14.74 -28.99
CA ALA A 100 12.05 -16.11 -28.62
C ALA A 100 12.66 -16.46 -27.25
N LEU A 101 13.88 -16.02 -26.98
CA LEU A 101 14.54 -16.22 -25.69
C LEU A 101 13.74 -15.58 -24.54
N VAL A 102 13.33 -14.32 -24.70
CA VAL A 102 12.50 -13.61 -23.70
C VAL A 102 11.19 -14.35 -23.48
N LEU A 103 10.52 -14.77 -24.55
CA LEU A 103 9.27 -15.51 -24.46
C LEU A 103 9.43 -16.83 -23.71
N VAL A 104 10.50 -17.59 -23.96
CA VAL A 104 10.81 -18.83 -23.25
C VAL A 104 11.03 -18.58 -21.76
N VAL A 105 11.76 -17.52 -21.40
CA VAL A 105 11.95 -17.14 -19.99
C VAL A 105 10.61 -16.84 -19.32
N LEU A 106 9.74 -16.04 -19.96
CA LEU A 106 8.42 -15.71 -19.41
C LEU A 106 7.53 -16.95 -19.22
N ILE A 107 7.49 -17.83 -20.22
CA ILE A 107 6.71 -19.07 -20.14
C ILE A 107 7.25 -19.98 -19.04
N ARG A 108 8.58 -20.15 -18.96
CA ARG A 108 9.24 -20.94 -17.91
C ARG A 108 8.89 -20.39 -16.53
N ASP A 109 8.98 -19.08 -16.36
CA ASP A 109 8.75 -18.38 -15.11
C ASP A 109 7.28 -18.51 -14.67
N LEU A 110 6.34 -18.33 -15.62
CA LEU A 110 4.91 -18.58 -15.38
C LEU A 110 4.62 -20.04 -15.02
N TRP A 111 5.27 -21.00 -15.69
CA TRP A 111 5.05 -22.42 -15.43
C TRP A 111 5.67 -22.90 -14.10
N GLY A 112 6.85 -22.40 -13.76
CA GLY A 112 7.51 -22.66 -12.47
C GLY A 112 6.65 -22.23 -11.29
N ARG A 113 5.96 -21.08 -11.42
CA ARG A 113 4.98 -20.63 -10.43
C ARG A 113 3.66 -21.41 -10.46
N ARG A 114 3.12 -21.74 -11.64
CA ARG A 114 1.89 -22.57 -11.74
C ARG A 114 2.04 -23.95 -11.11
N ARG A 115 3.25 -24.52 -11.11
CA ARG A 115 3.56 -25.80 -10.46
C ARG A 115 4.00 -25.66 -8.99
N GLY A 116 4.03 -24.44 -8.45
CA GLY A 116 4.40 -24.20 -7.04
C GLY A 116 5.87 -24.49 -6.70
N TRP A 117 6.75 -24.58 -7.71
CA TRP A 117 8.17 -24.87 -7.51
C TRP A 117 8.98 -23.66 -7.08
N ILE A 118 8.46 -22.46 -7.33
CA ILE A 118 9.09 -21.19 -7.03
C ILE A 118 8.08 -20.40 -6.19
N ARG A 119 8.42 -20.15 -4.92
CA ARG A 119 7.63 -19.34 -3.98
C ARG A 119 8.15 -17.92 -3.98
#